data_AF-A0ABD3E5A0-F1
#
_entry.id   AF-A0ABD3E5A0-F1
#
_cell.length_a   1.000
_cell.length_b   1.000
_cell.length_c   1.000
_cell.angle_alpha   90.00
_cell.angle_beta   90.00
_cell.angle_gamma   90.00
#
_symmetry.space_group_name_H-M   'P 1'
#
loop_
_entity.id
_entity.type
_entity.pdbx_description
1 polymer ?
#
loop_
_entity_poly.entity_id
_entity_poly.type
_entity_poly.pdbx_seq_one_letter_code
_entity_poly.pdbx_strand_id
1 'polypeptide(L)'
;MTDPFNPVHIMSFSGARGNASQVHQLVGMRGLMSDPQGQMIDLPIQSNLREGLSLTEYIISCYGARKGVVDTAVRTSDAGYLTRRLVEVVQHIVVRRTDCGTVRGISVSPRDGMMPERILIQTLIGRVLADDIYMGARCIATRNQDIGIGLVNRFITFFFQIEKF
;
A
#
# COMPACT_ATOMS: atom_id res chain seq x y z
N MET A 1 -28.40 10.19 2.16
CA MET A 1 -27.20 9.80 2.94
C MET A 1 -26.04 10.79 2.80
N THR A 2 -26.24 11.92 2.14
CA THR A 2 -25.29 13.05 2.01
C THR A 2 -25.37 14.06 3.15
N ASP A 3 -26.21 13.80 4.16
CA ASP A 3 -26.27 14.63 5.36
C ASP A 3 -24.98 14.43 6.18
N PRO A 4 -24.16 15.47 6.37
CA PRO A 4 -22.92 15.40 7.14
C PRO A 4 -23.11 14.89 8.57
N PHE A 5 -24.33 15.02 9.14
CA PHE A 5 -24.64 14.61 10.50
C PHE A 5 -25.13 13.15 10.62
N ASN A 6 -25.29 12.43 9.52
CA ASN A 6 -25.65 11.01 9.59
C ASN A 6 -24.50 10.22 10.26
N PRO A 7 -24.76 9.48 11.35
CA PRO A 7 -23.72 8.70 12.03
C PRO A 7 -22.96 7.74 11.12
N VAL A 8 -23.64 7.11 10.15
CA VAL A 8 -23.01 6.20 9.17
C VAL A 8 -22.06 6.97 8.24
N HIS A 9 -22.44 8.18 7.84
CA HIS A 9 -21.60 9.06 7.03
C HIS A 9 -20.38 9.51 7.84
N ILE A 10 -20.57 9.96 9.09
CA ILE A 10 -19.47 10.36 9.97
C ILE A 10 -18.48 9.19 10.16
N MET A 11 -18.96 7.98 10.42
CA MET A 11 -18.10 6.80 10.61
C MET A 11 -17.27 6.46 9.37
N SER A 12 -17.86 6.45 8.17
CA SER A 12 -17.13 6.08 6.94
C SER A 12 -16.18 7.16 6.45
N PHE A 13 -16.58 8.44 6.53
CA PHE A 13 -15.78 9.55 5.99
C PHE A 13 -14.69 10.03 6.95
N SER A 14 -14.85 9.84 8.26
CA SER A 14 -13.78 10.10 9.24
C SER A 14 -12.64 9.07 9.18
N GLY A 15 -12.83 7.96 8.47
CA GLY A 15 -11.88 6.84 8.46
C GLY A 15 -11.88 5.99 9.73
N ALA A 16 -12.84 6.21 10.65
CA ALA A 16 -12.94 5.43 11.88
C ALA A 16 -13.32 3.97 11.61
N ARG A 17 -14.38 3.75 10.82
CA ARG A 17 -14.83 2.41 10.41
C ARG A 17 -15.83 2.54 9.26
N GLY A 18 -15.70 1.65 8.28
CA GLY A 18 -16.58 1.65 7.12
C GLY A 18 -15.89 2.18 5.87
N ASN A 19 -16.28 1.66 4.72
CA ASN A 19 -15.88 2.17 3.40
C ASN A 19 -17.15 2.50 2.59
N ALA A 20 -17.04 3.37 1.60
CA ALA A 20 -18.10 3.69 0.64
C ALA A 20 -18.72 2.42 0.01
N SER A 21 -17.91 1.39 -0.27
CA SER A 21 -18.42 0.10 -0.75
C SER A 21 -19.32 -0.63 0.25
N GLN A 22 -18.98 -0.57 1.55
CA GLN A 22 -19.80 -1.16 2.61
C GLN A 22 -21.09 -0.36 2.82
N VAL A 23 -21.02 0.97 2.75
CA VAL A 23 -22.21 1.84 2.78
C VAL A 23 -23.11 1.59 1.56
N HIS A 24 -22.53 1.37 0.38
CA HIS A 24 -23.28 1.00 -0.82
C HIS A 24 -24.04 -0.31 -0.63
N GLN A 25 -23.46 -1.34 0.00
CA GLN A 25 -24.19 -2.59 0.28
C GLN A 25 -25.31 -2.45 1.32
N LEU A 26 -25.28 -1.42 2.17
CA LEU A 26 -26.33 -1.17 3.16
C LEU A 26 -27.59 -0.57 2.54
N VAL A 27 -27.44 0.34 1.56
CA VAL A 27 -28.57 1.16 1.06
C VAL A 27 -28.73 1.11 -0.46
N GLY A 28 -27.67 0.81 -1.21
CA GLY A 28 -27.71 0.53 -2.63
C GLY A 28 -27.77 -0.98 -2.90
N MET A 29 -27.90 -1.33 -4.19
CA MET A 29 -27.86 -2.74 -4.60
C MET A 29 -26.53 -3.37 -4.22
N ARG A 30 -26.56 -4.62 -3.76
CA ARG A 30 -25.34 -5.31 -3.34
C ARG A 30 -24.43 -5.68 -4.52
N GLY A 31 -25.03 -5.89 -5.70
CA GLY A 31 -24.30 -6.12 -6.95
C GLY A 31 -24.03 -7.59 -7.25
N LEU A 32 -23.05 -7.83 -8.09
CA LEU A 32 -22.65 -9.17 -8.54
C LEU A 32 -21.79 -9.87 -7.48
N MET A 33 -21.90 -11.19 -7.42
CA MET A 33 -21.12 -12.05 -6.53
C MET A 33 -20.29 -13.04 -7.34
N SER A 34 -19.21 -13.54 -6.73
CA SER A 34 -18.40 -14.60 -7.30
C SER A 34 -18.87 -15.98 -6.83
N ASP A 35 -18.73 -16.96 -7.72
CA ASP A 35 -18.90 -18.37 -7.42
C ASP A 35 -17.67 -18.91 -6.63
N PRO A 36 -17.74 -20.15 -6.11
CA PRO A 36 -16.59 -20.79 -5.43
C PRO A 36 -15.33 -20.90 -6.30
N GLN A 37 -15.49 -20.93 -7.62
CA GLN A 37 -14.40 -20.98 -8.60
C GLN A 37 -13.79 -19.59 -8.85
N GLY A 38 -14.44 -18.51 -8.43
CA GLY A 38 -14.03 -17.11 -8.63
C GLY A 38 -14.60 -16.46 -9.89
N GLN A 39 -15.50 -17.12 -10.62
CA GLN A 39 -16.20 -16.54 -11.76
C GLN A 39 -17.35 -15.66 -11.27
N MET A 40 -17.66 -14.61 -12.03
CA MET A 40 -18.77 -13.72 -11.71
C MET A 40 -20.09 -14.41 -12.07
N ILE A 41 -21.03 -14.39 -11.13
CA ILE A 41 -22.39 -14.89 -11.36
C ILE A 41 -23.19 -13.78 -12.04
N ASP A 42 -23.75 -14.05 -13.22
CA ASP A 42 -24.48 -13.07 -14.04
C ASP A 42 -25.80 -12.56 -13.42
N LEU A 43 -26.22 -13.13 -12.29
CA LEU A 43 -27.40 -12.70 -11.54
C LEU A 43 -27.02 -11.73 -10.42
N PRO A 44 -27.29 -10.41 -10.56
CA PRO A 44 -27.00 -9.44 -9.52
C PRO A 44 -27.99 -9.53 -8.35
N ILE A 45 -27.49 -9.29 -7.14
CA ILE A 45 -28.32 -9.07 -5.96
C ILE A 45 -28.83 -7.62 -6.01
N GLN A 46 -30.13 -7.47 -6.24
CA GLN A 46 -30.77 -6.16 -6.41
C GLN A 46 -31.12 -5.54 -5.07
N SER A 47 -31.52 -6.36 -4.10
CA SER A 47 -31.87 -5.90 -2.76
C SER A 47 -30.64 -5.44 -1.95
N ASN A 48 -30.91 -4.62 -0.94
CA ASN A 48 -29.90 -4.08 -0.03
C ASN A 48 -30.04 -4.69 1.38
N LEU A 49 -29.02 -4.51 2.23
CA LEU A 49 -29.06 -5.08 3.59
C LEU A 49 -30.10 -4.41 4.51
N ARG A 50 -30.60 -3.23 4.15
CA ARG A 50 -31.67 -2.53 4.88
C ARG A 50 -33.05 -3.12 4.59
N GLU A 51 -33.31 -3.52 3.35
CA GLU A 51 -34.56 -4.11 2.85
C GLU A 51 -34.60 -5.62 3.13
N GLY A 52 -33.42 -6.25 3.22
CA GLY A 52 -33.29 -7.70 3.39
C GLY A 52 -33.03 -8.41 2.06
N LEU A 53 -32.58 -9.66 2.14
CA LEU A 53 -32.25 -10.49 0.97
C LEU A 53 -33.27 -11.61 0.84
N SER A 54 -33.65 -11.92 -0.39
CA SER A 54 -34.41 -13.14 -0.67
C SER A 54 -33.56 -14.39 -0.40
N LEU A 55 -34.21 -15.56 -0.28
CA LEU A 55 -33.52 -16.82 -0.01
C LEU A 55 -32.44 -17.12 -1.06
N THR A 56 -32.73 -16.87 -2.34
CA THR A 56 -31.80 -17.09 -3.45
C THR A 56 -30.61 -16.14 -3.39
N GLU A 57 -30.85 -14.84 -3.18
CA GLU A 57 -29.78 -13.84 -3.04
C GLU A 57 -28.88 -14.11 -1.83
N TYR A 58 -29.47 -14.57 -0.71
CA TYR A 58 -28.72 -14.95 0.47
C TYR A 58 -27.79 -16.14 0.19
N ILE A 59 -28.31 -17.21 -0.46
CA ILE A 59 -27.51 -18.39 -0.82
C ILE A 59 -26.37 -18.00 -1.79
N ILE A 60 -26.65 -17.18 -2.80
CA ILE A 60 -25.63 -16.69 -3.75
C ILE A 60 -24.53 -15.93 -3.00
N SER A 61 -24.90 -15.07 -2.04
CA SER A 61 -23.92 -14.36 -1.20
C SER A 61 -23.07 -15.30 -0.34
N CYS A 62 -23.55 -16.48 0.02
CA CYS A 62 -22.81 -17.39 0.88
C CYS A 62 -21.58 -17.99 0.19
N TYR A 63 -21.61 -18.19 -1.13
CA TYR A 63 -20.47 -18.74 -1.87
C TYR A 63 -19.22 -17.87 -1.75
N GLY A 64 -19.34 -16.59 -2.12
CA GLY A 64 -18.26 -15.63 -2.00
C GLY A 64 -17.81 -15.42 -0.55
N ALA A 65 -18.76 -15.38 0.40
CA ALA A 65 -18.44 -15.21 1.83
C ALA A 65 -17.62 -16.40 2.37
N ARG A 66 -18.04 -17.64 2.08
CA ARG A 66 -17.33 -18.84 2.51
C ARG A 66 -15.93 -18.92 1.92
N LYS A 67 -15.80 -18.64 0.61
CA LYS A 67 -14.50 -18.58 -0.06
C LYS A 67 -13.59 -17.54 0.59
N GLY A 68 -14.11 -16.33 0.86
CA GLY A 68 -13.34 -15.28 1.54
C GLY A 68 -12.81 -15.70 2.91
N VAL A 69 -13.63 -16.39 3.73
CA VAL A 69 -13.20 -16.88 5.05
C VAL A 69 -12.12 -17.96 4.90
N VAL A 70 -12.31 -18.92 3.99
CA VAL A 70 -11.33 -19.99 3.74
C VAL A 70 -10.01 -19.43 3.20
N ASP A 71 -10.07 -18.54 2.21
CA ASP A 71 -8.88 -17.91 1.64
C ASP A 71 -8.14 -17.05 2.66
N THR A 72 -8.86 -16.47 3.62
CA THR A 72 -8.23 -15.73 4.73
C THR A 72 -7.49 -16.67 5.66
N ALA A 73 -8.07 -17.81 6.00
CA ALA A 73 -7.41 -18.83 6.82
C ALA A 73 -6.14 -19.38 6.15
N VAL A 74 -6.21 -19.72 4.85
CA VAL A 74 -5.06 -20.20 4.08
C VAL A 74 -3.97 -19.12 3.95
N ARG A 75 -4.35 -17.88 3.63
CA ARG A 75 -3.38 -16.78 3.55
C ARG A 75 -2.73 -16.47 4.90
N THR A 76 -3.44 -16.70 6.01
CA THR A 76 -2.89 -16.55 7.36
C THR A 76 -1.78 -17.56 7.61
N SER A 77 -1.98 -18.83 7.22
CA SER A 77 -0.92 -19.85 7.34
C SER A 77 0.28 -19.55 6.44
N ASP A 78 0.04 -19.12 5.20
CA ASP A 78 1.12 -18.83 4.25
C ASP A 78 1.96 -17.64 4.69
N ALA A 79 1.32 -16.58 5.20
CA ALA A 79 2.02 -15.42 5.74
C ALA A 79 2.89 -15.80 6.95
N GLY A 80 2.37 -16.63 7.86
CA GLY A 80 3.14 -17.13 9.01
C GLY A 80 4.31 -18.02 8.61
N TYR A 81 4.12 -18.86 7.59
CA TYR A 81 5.20 -19.69 7.06
C TYR A 81 6.30 -18.84 6.39
N LEU A 82 5.90 -17.84 5.59
CA LEU A 82 6.83 -16.93 4.95
C LEU A 82 7.66 -16.14 5.96
N THR A 83 7.02 -15.57 7.00
CA THR A 83 7.76 -14.83 8.04
C THR A 83 8.73 -15.73 8.79
N ARG A 84 8.35 -16.98 9.11
CA ARG A 84 9.25 -17.96 9.71
C ARG A 84 10.49 -18.21 8.83
N ARG A 85 10.29 -18.46 7.52
CA ARG A 85 11.41 -18.69 6.59
C ARG A 85 12.32 -17.48 6.46
N LEU A 86 11.74 -16.28 6.40
CA LEU A 86 12.52 -15.04 6.33
C LEU A 86 13.37 -14.85 7.60
N VAL A 87 12.80 -15.11 8.77
CA VAL A 87 13.53 -15.05 10.04
C VAL A 87 14.65 -16.09 10.10
N GLU A 88 14.38 -17.33 9.68
CA GLU A 88 15.40 -18.39 9.64
C GLU A 88 16.62 -18.02 8.77
N VAL A 89 16.42 -17.31 7.66
CA VAL A 89 17.51 -16.83 6.79
C VAL A 89 18.24 -15.62 7.39
N VAL A 90 17.51 -14.70 8.01
CA VAL A 90 18.04 -13.40 8.48
C VAL A 90 18.57 -13.46 9.92
N GLN A 91 18.33 -14.54 10.67
CA GLN A 91 18.66 -14.65 12.11
C GLN A 91 20.12 -14.37 12.47
N HIS A 92 21.06 -14.52 11.53
CA HIS A 92 22.49 -14.27 11.73
C HIS A 92 22.94 -12.86 11.32
N ILE A 93 22.05 -12.01 10.80
CA ILE A 93 22.36 -10.63 10.39
C ILE A 93 22.26 -9.71 11.60
N VAL A 94 23.41 -9.26 12.10
CA VAL A 94 23.52 -8.34 13.26
C VAL A 94 24.44 -7.17 12.92
N VAL A 95 24.03 -5.96 13.29
CA VAL A 95 24.85 -4.75 13.14
C VAL A 95 25.97 -4.78 14.18
N ARG A 96 27.22 -4.97 13.72
CA ARG A 96 28.41 -5.06 14.60
C ARG A 96 29.32 -3.83 14.55
N ARG A 97 29.25 -3.04 13.48
CA ARG A 97 30.13 -1.89 13.22
C ARG A 97 29.30 -0.75 12.63
N THR A 98 29.71 0.49 12.92
CA THR A 98 29.06 1.71 12.44
C THR A 98 29.37 1.98 10.97
N ASP A 99 30.63 1.82 10.55
CA ASP A 99 31.06 1.92 9.16
C ASP A 99 31.89 0.70 8.75
N CYS A 100 31.59 0.15 7.58
CA CYS A 100 32.33 -0.94 6.96
C CYS A 100 33.38 -0.47 5.93
N GLY A 101 33.41 0.83 5.62
CA GLY A 101 34.36 1.46 4.70
C GLY A 101 34.10 1.16 3.22
N THR A 102 32.98 0.51 2.88
CA THR A 102 32.70 0.13 1.49
C THR A 102 32.41 1.34 0.62
N VAL A 103 32.93 1.33 -0.61
CA VAL A 103 32.64 2.34 -1.65
C VAL A 103 31.49 1.87 -2.56
N ARG A 104 31.00 0.64 -2.38
CA ARG A 104 29.94 0.10 -3.23
C ARG A 104 28.58 0.61 -2.75
N GLY A 105 27.83 1.21 -3.66
CA GLY A 105 26.44 1.60 -3.46
C GLY A 105 25.51 0.98 -4.49
N ILE A 106 24.20 1.14 -4.26
CA ILE A 106 23.16 0.81 -5.24
C ILE A 106 22.63 2.13 -5.79
N SER A 107 22.66 2.32 -7.11
CA SER A 107 22.08 3.50 -7.74
C SER A 107 20.56 3.39 -7.72
N VAL A 108 19.91 4.41 -7.13
CA VAL A 108 18.45 4.54 -7.13
C VAL A 108 18.09 5.63 -8.12
N SER A 109 17.66 5.22 -9.31
CA SER A 109 17.14 6.14 -10.33
C SER A 109 15.61 6.05 -10.36
N PRO A 110 14.89 7.18 -10.44
CA PRO A 110 13.48 7.17 -10.83
C PRO A 110 13.39 6.77 -12.30
N ARG A 111 13.45 5.47 -12.59
CA ARG A 111 13.19 4.98 -13.94
C ARG A 111 11.69 5.07 -14.22
N ASP A 112 11.39 5.58 -15.40
CA ASP A 112 10.13 5.50 -16.13
C ASP A 112 8.91 6.08 -15.42
N GLY A 113 8.79 7.43 -15.35
CA GLY A 113 7.53 8.22 -15.34
C GLY A 113 6.34 7.81 -14.44
N MET A 114 6.48 6.78 -13.61
CA MET A 114 5.41 6.04 -12.93
C MET A 114 5.68 5.88 -11.44
N MET A 115 6.80 6.42 -10.94
CA MET A 115 7.09 6.44 -9.51
C MET A 115 6.64 7.79 -8.91
N PRO A 116 5.51 7.83 -8.18
CA PRO A 116 5.12 9.00 -7.41
C PRO A 116 6.28 9.53 -6.56
N GLU A 117 6.47 10.85 -6.57
CA GLU A 117 7.46 11.57 -5.76
C GLU A 117 7.52 11.05 -4.31
N ARG A 118 6.35 10.76 -3.74
CA ARG A 118 6.20 10.25 -2.38
C ARG A 118 6.92 8.91 -2.14
N ILE A 119 6.95 8.02 -3.12
CA ILE A 119 7.61 6.71 -3.03
C ILE A 119 9.13 6.87 -3.07
N LEU A 120 9.63 7.81 -3.89
CA LEU A 120 11.05 8.13 -3.95
C LEU A 120 11.53 8.74 -2.62
N ILE A 121 10.77 9.69 -2.07
CA ILE A 121 11.06 10.28 -0.74
C ILE A 121 11.16 9.18 0.32
N GLN A 122 10.15 8.30 0.39
CA GLN A 122 10.13 7.21 1.37
C GLN A 122 11.29 6.23 1.18
N THR A 123 11.74 6.02 -0.05
CA THR A 123 12.86 5.12 -0.36
C THR A 123 14.21 5.72 0.07
N LEU A 124 14.37 7.05 -0.07
CA LEU A 124 15.63 7.74 0.19
C LEU A 124 15.85 8.08 1.67
N ILE A 125 14.78 8.42 2.40
CA ILE A 125 14.89 8.81 3.81
C ILE A 125 15.51 7.68 4.66
N GLY A 126 16.49 8.04 5.49
CA GLY A 126 17.13 7.11 6.42
C GLY A 126 18.22 6.22 5.80
N ARG A 127 18.58 6.44 4.53
CA ARG A 127 19.75 5.84 3.89
C ARG A 127 20.97 6.77 3.99
N VAL A 128 22.15 6.20 3.77
CA VAL A 128 23.44 6.90 3.74
C VAL A 128 23.93 7.05 2.30
N LEU A 129 24.50 8.20 1.97
CA LEU A 129 25.10 8.44 0.65
C LEU A 129 26.37 7.61 0.42
N ALA A 130 26.39 6.90 -0.71
CA ALA A 130 27.55 6.10 -1.13
C ALA A 130 28.66 6.97 -1.76
N ASP A 131 28.28 8.01 -2.50
CA ASP A 131 29.19 8.92 -3.21
C ASP A 131 28.80 10.38 -2.96
N ASP A 132 29.77 11.29 -3.16
CA ASP A 132 29.55 12.73 -3.11
C ASP A 132 28.62 13.16 -4.25
N ILE A 133 27.63 14.00 -3.92
CA ILE A 133 26.71 14.53 -4.92
C ILE A 133 27.04 15.98 -5.20
N TYR A 134 27.43 16.24 -6.44
CA TYR A 134 27.77 17.55 -6.96
C TYR A 134 26.65 18.09 -7.86
N MET A 135 26.42 19.39 -7.75
CA MET A 135 25.68 20.18 -8.73
C MET A 135 26.64 21.15 -9.40
N GLY A 136 27.06 20.84 -10.62
CA GLY A 136 28.11 21.58 -11.32
C GLY A 136 29.40 21.58 -10.50
N ALA A 137 29.88 22.77 -10.14
CA ALA A 137 31.09 22.94 -9.32
C ALA A 137 30.84 22.89 -7.79
N ARG A 138 29.58 22.79 -7.34
CA ARG A 138 29.22 22.87 -5.91
C ARG A 138 28.84 21.49 -5.35
N CYS A 139 29.50 21.06 -4.28
CA CYS A 139 29.11 19.88 -3.52
C CYS A 139 27.85 20.18 -2.68
N ILE A 140 26.83 19.32 -2.77
CA ILE A 140 25.57 19.46 -2.02
C ILE A 140 25.53 18.55 -0.81
N ALA A 141 26.05 17.34 -0.98
CA ALA A 141 26.08 16.34 0.06
C ALA A 141 27.33 15.48 -0.12
N THR A 142 27.96 15.16 1.00
CA THR A 142 29.17 14.36 1.03
C THR A 142 28.84 12.89 1.25
N ARG A 143 29.74 12.00 0.84
CA ARG A 143 29.72 10.58 1.14
C ARG A 143 29.59 10.36 2.65
N ASN A 144 28.92 9.26 3.02
CA ASN A 144 28.63 8.88 4.41
C ASN A 144 27.70 9.86 5.16
N GLN A 145 27.04 10.78 4.46
CA GLN A 145 26.02 11.64 5.05
C GLN A 145 24.64 10.97 5.02
N ASP A 146 23.91 11.06 6.14
CA ASP A 146 22.52 10.59 6.24
C ASP A 146 21.56 11.45 5.40
N ILE A 147 20.66 10.78 4.69
CA ILE A 147 19.63 11.42 3.88
C ILE A 147 18.42 11.76 4.77
N GLY A 148 18.40 13.00 5.24
CA GLY A 148 17.27 13.59 5.95
C GLY A 148 16.29 14.33 5.02
N ILE A 149 15.14 14.71 5.58
CA ILE A 149 14.05 15.42 4.86
C ILE A 149 14.55 16.69 4.16
N GLY A 150 15.41 17.47 4.81
CA GLY A 150 15.96 18.71 4.24
C GLY A 150 16.91 18.48 3.04
N LEU A 151 17.56 17.33 2.98
CA LEU A 151 18.44 16.97 1.86
C LEU A 151 17.60 16.44 0.68
N VAL A 152 16.57 15.64 0.96
CA VAL A 152 15.59 15.15 -0.03
C VAL A 152 14.81 16.29 -0.68
N ASN A 153 14.29 17.25 0.09
CA ASN A 153 13.54 18.39 -0.46
C ASN A 153 14.39 19.25 -1.41
N ARG A 154 15.68 19.40 -1.10
CA ARG A 154 16.64 20.05 -2.01
C ARG A 154 16.77 19.24 -3.29
N PHE A 155 16.99 17.92 -3.23
CA PHE A 155 17.09 17.08 -4.43
C PHE A 155 15.86 17.15 -5.34
N ILE A 156 14.66 17.10 -4.79
CA ILE A 156 13.42 17.10 -5.57
C ILE A 156 13.23 18.42 -6.31
N THR A 157 13.45 19.54 -5.60
CA THR A 157 13.35 20.87 -6.20
C THR A 157 14.28 20.99 -7.43
N PHE A 158 15.43 20.32 -7.41
CA PHE A 158 16.41 20.34 -8.49
C PHE A 158 16.09 19.36 -9.64
N PHE A 159 15.58 18.15 -9.37
CA PHE A 159 15.16 17.23 -10.45
C PHE A 159 14.10 17.87 -11.36
N PHE A 160 13.14 18.61 -10.79
CA PHE A 160 12.13 19.35 -11.56
C PHE A 160 12.66 20.60 -12.28
N GLN A 161 13.81 21.13 -11.86
CA GLN A 161 14.43 22.29 -12.53
C GLN A 161 15.18 21.87 -13.80
N ILE A 162 15.63 20.62 -13.87
CA ILE A 162 16.32 20.03 -15.03
C ILE A 162 15.32 19.52 -16.09
N GLU A 163 14.14 19.03 -15.67
CA GLU A 163 13.08 18.56 -16.59
C GLU A 163 12.28 19.67 -17.29
N LYS A 164 12.57 20.95 -16.99
CA LYS A 164 11.94 22.12 -17.65
C LYS A 164 12.79 22.72 -18.78
N PHE A 165 13.83 22.04 -19.24
CA PHE A 165 14.63 22.40 -20.42
C PHE A 165 14.66 21.28 -21.44
#